data_AF-A0AAQ4CU77-F1
#
_entry.id   AF-A0AAQ4CU77-F1
#
_cell.length_a   1.000
_cell.length_b   1.000
_cell.length_c   1.000
_cell.angle_alpha   90.00
_cell.angle_beta   90.00
_cell.angle_gamma   90.00
#
_symmetry.space_group_name_H-M   'P 1'
#
loop_
_entity.id
_entity.type
_entity.pdbx_description
1 polymer ?
#
loop_
_entity_poly.entity_id
_entity_poly.type
_entity_poly.pdbx_seq_one_letter_code
_entity_poly.pdbx_strand_id
1 'polypeptide(L)'
;MMKKLEIGEIIALAIIVIALSSGFLSAYPSVPALKEISPTTISTFIGGSWQLSYYYSGTGSYSHEYNLQLLGNNELMFENLTDSLGDYLIILYVVFPSHSAAYSYLKNNMIGNVNTINGITYSVYSYGYITMIQIVKNNYYLQLGYIGNSTIIPTSKLLNLANYILTYE
;
A
#
# COMPACT_ATOMS: atom_id res chain seq x y z
N MET A 1 19.00 -0.24 22.44
CA MET A 1 19.84 -1.14 21.61
C MET A 1 19.15 -1.27 20.26
N MET A 2 19.67 -0.64 19.20
CA MET A 2 19.05 -0.71 17.87
C MET A 2 19.13 -2.15 17.35
N LYS A 3 17.98 -2.76 17.09
CA LYS A 3 17.90 -4.07 16.45
C LYS A 3 18.42 -3.92 15.02
N LYS A 4 19.44 -4.70 14.64
CA LYS A 4 19.88 -4.77 13.25
C LYS A 4 18.78 -5.46 12.45
N LEU A 5 18.29 -4.80 11.40
CA LEU A 5 17.35 -5.39 10.44
C LEU A 5 17.97 -6.67 9.87
N GLU A 6 17.20 -7.74 9.84
CA GLU A 6 17.64 -9.00 9.24
C GLU A 6 17.63 -8.88 7.71
N ILE A 7 18.47 -9.67 7.03
CA ILE A 7 18.66 -9.52 5.58
C ILE A 7 17.36 -9.73 4.79
N GLY A 8 16.43 -10.54 5.29
CA GLY A 8 15.10 -10.72 4.71
C GLY A 8 14.21 -9.48 4.84
N GLU A 9 14.32 -8.74 5.95
CA GLU A 9 13.59 -7.48 6.18
C GLU A 9 14.16 -6.37 5.29
N ILE A 10 15.49 -6.33 5.13
CA ILE A 10 16.18 -5.41 4.21
C ILE A 10 15.79 -5.69 2.75
N ILE A 11 15.70 -6.95 2.34
CA ILE A 11 15.28 -7.32 0.98
C ILE A 11 13.81 -6.96 0.75
N ALA A 12 12.92 -7.17 1.71
CA ALA A 12 11.52 -6.77 1.59
C ALA A 12 11.36 -5.24 1.53
N LEU A 13 12.06 -4.50 2.41
CA LEU A 13 12.15 -3.03 2.37
C LEU A 13 12.72 -2.54 1.04
N ALA A 14 13.79 -3.16 0.54
CA ALA A 14 14.40 -2.82 -0.72
C ALA A 14 13.46 -3.11 -1.89
N ILE A 15 12.75 -4.26 -1.90
CA ILE A 15 11.76 -4.55 -2.94
C ILE A 15 10.63 -3.53 -2.90
N ILE A 16 10.10 -3.18 -1.73
CA ILE A 16 9.00 -2.23 -1.60
C ILE A 16 9.48 -0.80 -1.96
N VAL A 17 10.62 -0.35 -1.44
CA VAL A 17 11.18 0.97 -1.74
C VAL A 17 11.63 1.08 -3.19
N ILE A 18 12.29 0.08 -3.76
CA ILE A 18 12.67 0.06 -5.19
C ILE A 18 11.40 -0.06 -6.05
N ALA A 19 10.42 -0.87 -5.65
CA ALA A 19 9.12 -0.99 -6.31
C ALA A 19 8.43 0.35 -6.53
N LEU A 20 8.51 1.19 -5.50
CA LEU A 20 7.74 2.41 -5.42
C LEU A 20 8.59 3.61 -5.88
N SER A 21 9.87 3.71 -5.51
CA SER A 21 10.73 4.83 -5.92
C SER A 21 11.10 4.86 -7.41
N SER A 22 11.14 3.71 -8.09
CA SER A 22 11.52 3.63 -9.51
C SER A 22 10.34 3.73 -10.50
N GLY A 23 9.09 3.66 -9.99
CA GLY A 23 7.87 3.63 -10.81
C GLY A 23 7.17 4.98 -11.05
N PHE A 24 7.49 6.02 -10.29
CA PHE A 24 6.76 7.31 -10.34
C PHE A 24 7.37 8.36 -11.29
N LEU A 25 8.46 8.06 -12.00
CA LEU A 25 9.25 9.05 -12.75
C LEU A 25 8.60 9.61 -14.05
N SER A 26 7.33 9.33 -14.33
CA SER A 26 6.60 9.87 -15.49
C SER A 26 5.21 10.42 -15.17
N ALA A 27 4.90 10.58 -13.88
CA ALA A 27 3.54 10.66 -13.43
C ALA A 27 2.98 12.11 -13.49
N TYR A 28 1.90 12.32 -14.24
CA TYR A 28 1.29 13.65 -14.41
C TYR A 28 0.29 13.91 -13.29
N PRO A 29 0.35 15.07 -12.60
CA PRO A 29 -0.72 15.48 -11.69
C PRO A 29 -1.98 15.76 -12.52
N SER A 30 -2.93 14.82 -12.53
CA SER A 30 -4.28 15.03 -13.08
C SER A 30 -5.25 15.47 -12.00
N VAL A 31 -6.35 16.12 -12.39
CA VAL A 31 -7.39 16.65 -11.50
C VAL A 31 -8.69 15.88 -11.74
N PRO A 32 -9.38 15.37 -10.70
CA PRO A 32 -9.03 15.44 -9.28
C PRO A 32 -7.84 14.53 -8.97
N ALA A 33 -7.03 14.93 -8.00
CA ALA A 33 -5.99 14.10 -7.44
C ALA A 33 -6.58 13.42 -6.19
N LEU A 34 -6.47 12.10 -6.10
CA LEU A 34 -6.65 11.35 -4.84
C LEU A 34 -5.98 12.09 -3.69
N LYS A 35 -6.68 12.20 -2.56
CA LYS A 35 -6.23 12.98 -1.40
C LYS A 35 -5.44 12.12 -0.44
N GLU A 36 -4.51 12.78 0.26
CA GLU A 36 -3.78 12.19 1.36
C GLU A 36 -4.72 11.63 2.45
N ILE A 37 -4.45 10.41 2.89
CA ILE A 37 -5.07 9.79 4.06
C ILE A 37 -4.43 10.37 5.32
N SER A 38 -5.21 11.13 6.08
CA SER A 38 -4.65 11.86 7.21
C SER A 38 -3.94 10.94 8.23
N PRO A 39 -2.76 11.31 8.76
CA PRO A 39 -2.07 10.54 9.80
C PRO A 39 -2.93 10.30 11.05
N THR A 40 -3.86 11.20 11.36
CA THR A 40 -4.83 11.05 12.45
C THR A 40 -5.81 9.91 12.19
N THR A 41 -6.30 9.79 10.95
CA THR A 41 -7.14 8.65 10.53
C THR A 41 -6.37 7.34 10.72
N ILE A 42 -5.14 7.28 10.23
CA ILE A 42 -4.27 6.09 10.36
C ILE A 42 -4.10 5.73 11.85
N SER A 43 -3.72 6.70 12.68
CA SER A 43 -3.53 6.53 14.12
C SER A 43 -4.80 6.02 14.83
N THR A 44 -5.98 6.42 14.37
CA THR A 44 -7.27 5.95 14.93
C THR A 44 -7.48 4.45 14.70
N PHE A 45 -7.12 3.93 13.52
CA PHE A 45 -7.33 2.52 13.19
C PHE A 45 -6.24 1.60 13.73
N ILE A 46 -4.97 2.00 13.57
CA ILE A 46 -3.84 1.11 13.82
C ILE A 46 -3.02 1.48 15.05
N GLY A 47 -3.33 2.61 15.71
CA GLY A 47 -2.58 3.13 16.86
C GLY A 47 -1.29 3.82 16.43
N GLY A 48 -0.49 4.27 17.40
CA GLY A 48 0.76 5.00 17.14
C GLY A 48 0.54 6.47 16.79
N SER A 49 1.65 7.19 16.62
CA SER A 49 1.67 8.58 16.18
C SER A 49 2.36 8.66 14.83
N TRP A 50 1.58 8.52 13.76
CA TRP A 50 2.10 8.49 12.41
C TRP A 50 2.44 9.88 11.89
N GLN A 51 3.50 9.95 11.08
CA GLN A 51 3.93 11.14 10.38
C GLN A 51 4.16 10.80 8.91
N LEU A 52 3.59 11.60 8.03
CA LEU A 52 3.80 11.49 6.60
C LEU A 52 5.26 11.83 6.28
N SER A 53 5.97 10.86 5.71
CA SER A 53 7.35 11.04 5.23
C SER A 53 7.38 11.42 3.76
N TYR A 54 6.48 10.86 2.95
CA TYR A 54 6.38 11.14 1.52
C TYR A 54 4.95 10.94 1.05
N TYR A 55 4.51 11.80 0.12
CA TYR A 55 3.22 11.72 -0.54
C TYR A 55 3.35 12.04 -2.02
N TYR A 56 2.61 11.28 -2.83
CA TYR A 56 2.46 11.49 -4.25
C TYR A 56 1.01 11.22 -4.66
N SER A 57 0.48 12.02 -5.57
CA SER A 57 -0.81 11.76 -6.21
C SER A 57 -0.79 12.25 -7.66
N GLY A 58 -1.35 11.44 -8.57
CA GLY A 58 -1.32 11.69 -10.01
C GLY A 58 -1.57 10.42 -10.82
N THR A 59 -0.94 10.26 -11.98
CA THR A 59 -1.17 9.12 -12.90
C THR A 59 0.09 8.31 -13.14
N GLY A 60 0.06 6.99 -12.96
CA GLY A 60 1.27 6.16 -13.15
C GLY A 60 1.40 5.61 -14.57
N SER A 61 2.40 6.04 -15.35
CA SER A 61 2.61 5.52 -16.72
C SER A 61 3.43 4.22 -16.77
N TYR A 62 4.65 4.19 -16.20
CA TYR A 62 5.58 3.05 -16.31
C TYR A 62 6.56 2.97 -15.13
N SER A 63 6.82 1.76 -14.63
CA SER A 63 8.08 1.43 -13.95
C SER A 63 9.06 0.83 -14.95
N HIS A 64 10.33 1.22 -14.86
CA HIS A 64 11.41 0.72 -15.74
C HIS A 64 11.87 -0.72 -15.40
N GLU A 65 11.37 -1.29 -14.30
CA GLU A 65 11.65 -2.68 -13.92
C GLU A 65 10.57 -3.60 -14.46
N TYR A 66 10.94 -4.62 -15.24
CA TYR A 66 10.01 -5.62 -15.81
C TYR A 66 9.14 -6.36 -14.78
N ASN A 67 9.52 -6.32 -13.49
CA ASN A 67 8.79 -6.94 -12.38
C ASN A 67 7.83 -5.97 -11.66
N LEU A 68 7.85 -4.68 -12.00
CA LEU A 68 7.01 -3.64 -11.40
C LEU A 68 5.98 -3.19 -12.46
N GLN A 69 4.77 -3.69 -12.29
CA GLN A 69 3.78 -3.78 -13.35
C GLN A 69 3.22 -2.43 -13.83
N LEU A 70 2.74 -2.44 -15.08
CA LEU A 70 2.10 -1.34 -15.79
C LEU A 70 0.87 -0.83 -15.02
N LEU A 71 1.00 0.34 -14.39
CA LEU A 71 -0.14 1.07 -13.81
C LEU A 71 -0.97 1.80 -14.86
N GLY A 72 -0.60 1.77 -16.14
CA GLY A 72 -1.50 2.03 -17.27
C GLY A 72 -2.13 3.42 -17.33
N ASN A 73 -1.43 4.45 -16.84
CA ASN A 73 -1.93 5.83 -16.64
C ASN A 73 -3.14 5.93 -15.68
N ASN A 74 -3.35 4.92 -14.83
CA ASN A 74 -4.38 4.99 -13.81
C ASN A 74 -4.05 6.05 -12.78
N GLU A 75 -5.09 6.72 -12.28
CA GLU A 75 -4.98 7.62 -11.14
C GLU A 75 -4.50 6.82 -9.93
N LEU A 76 -3.54 7.38 -9.20
CA LEU A 76 -2.96 6.75 -8.04
C LEU A 76 -2.57 7.77 -6.98
N MET A 77 -2.45 7.26 -5.76
CA MET A 77 -1.85 7.91 -4.63
C MET A 77 -0.85 6.96 -3.99
N PHE A 78 0.26 7.53 -3.55
CA PHE A 78 1.27 6.84 -2.78
C PHE A 78 1.64 7.62 -1.53
N GLU A 79 1.64 6.94 -0.39
CA GLU A 79 2.11 7.48 0.89
C GLU A 79 3.12 6.56 1.53
N ASN A 80 4.10 7.19 2.18
CA ASN A 80 4.98 6.55 3.12
C ASN A 80 4.92 7.31 4.43
N LEU A 81 4.62 6.61 5.52
CA LEU A 81 4.53 7.14 6.86
C LEU A 81 5.46 6.39 7.80
N THR A 82 5.91 7.08 8.83
CA THR A 82 6.65 6.49 9.94
C THR A 82 6.02 6.89 11.26
N ASP A 83 6.12 6.04 12.28
CA ASP A 83 5.71 6.38 13.63
C ASP A 83 6.91 6.70 14.54
N SER A 84 6.63 7.12 15.78
CA SER A 84 7.68 7.46 16.75
C SER A 84 8.52 6.25 17.22
N LEU A 85 8.08 5.02 16.94
CA LEU A 85 8.79 3.79 17.26
C LEU A 85 9.68 3.32 16.11
N GLY A 86 9.62 4.01 14.95
CA GLY A 86 10.35 3.66 13.74
C GLY A 86 9.66 2.59 12.91
N ASP A 87 8.37 2.34 13.13
CA ASP A 87 7.56 1.52 12.25
C ASP A 87 7.30 2.29 10.93
N TYR A 88 7.04 1.56 9.86
CA TYR A 88 6.73 2.10 8.54
C TYR A 88 5.36 1.61 8.07
N LEU A 89 4.61 2.52 7.43
CA LEU A 89 3.38 2.22 6.73
C LEU A 89 3.46 2.80 5.31
N ILE A 90 3.16 1.96 4.35
CA ILE A 90 3.21 2.26 2.94
C ILE A 90 1.83 2.04 2.37
N ILE A 91 1.27 3.05 1.72
CA ILE A 91 -0.07 3.02 1.14
C ILE A 91 0.07 3.28 -0.35
N LEU A 92 -0.45 2.37 -1.17
CA LEU A 92 -0.64 2.56 -2.60
C LEU A 92 -2.11 2.40 -2.91
N TYR A 93 -2.73 3.46 -3.40
CA TYR A 93 -4.13 3.47 -3.83
C TYR A 93 -4.19 3.75 -5.33
N VAL A 94 -4.95 2.95 -6.09
CA VAL A 94 -5.03 3.04 -7.55
C VAL A 94 -6.46 2.88 -8.02
N VAL A 95 -6.89 3.76 -8.92
CA VAL A 95 -8.21 3.75 -9.55
C VAL A 95 -8.09 3.18 -10.97
N PHE A 96 -8.54 1.93 -11.16
CA PHE A 96 -8.55 1.28 -12.47
C PHE A 96 -9.82 1.66 -13.28
N PRO A 97 -9.84 1.43 -14.60
CA PRO A 97 -11.02 1.71 -15.43
C PRO A 97 -12.20 0.78 -15.16
N SER A 98 -11.98 -0.36 -14.50
CA SER A 98 -13.03 -1.32 -14.16
C SER A 98 -12.64 -2.23 -13.00
N HIS A 99 -13.63 -2.87 -12.38
CA HIS A 99 -13.39 -3.92 -11.38
C HIS A 99 -12.54 -5.06 -11.94
N SER A 100 -12.79 -5.49 -13.19
CA SER A 100 -12.02 -6.55 -13.83
C SER A 100 -10.54 -6.19 -13.97
N ALA A 101 -10.23 -4.93 -14.26
CA ALA A 101 -8.84 -4.46 -14.36
C ALA A 101 -8.16 -4.43 -12.98
N ALA A 102 -8.82 -3.91 -11.95
CA ALA A 102 -8.30 -3.92 -10.58
C ALA A 102 -8.09 -5.35 -10.05
N TYR A 103 -9.05 -6.25 -10.29
CA TYR A 103 -8.95 -7.65 -9.90
C TYR A 103 -7.81 -8.37 -10.63
N SER A 104 -7.67 -8.15 -11.93
CA SER A 104 -6.56 -8.71 -12.72
C SER A 104 -5.21 -8.23 -12.18
N TYR A 105 -5.11 -6.95 -11.85
CA TYR A 105 -3.92 -6.38 -11.23
C TYR A 105 -3.61 -7.05 -9.88
N LEU A 106 -4.60 -7.21 -8.99
CA LEU A 106 -4.44 -7.94 -7.74
C LEU A 106 -3.93 -9.37 -7.99
N LYS A 107 -4.56 -10.12 -8.89
CA LYS A 107 -4.19 -11.51 -9.20
C LYS A 107 -2.76 -11.66 -9.71
N ASN A 108 -2.25 -10.66 -10.43
CA ASN A 108 -0.89 -10.68 -10.97
C ASN A 108 0.17 -10.22 -9.96
N ASN A 109 -0.21 -9.50 -8.90
CA ASN A 109 0.73 -8.94 -7.92
C ASN A 109 0.57 -9.51 -6.51
N MET A 110 -0.43 -10.38 -6.28
CA MET A 110 -0.67 -10.94 -4.96
C MET A 110 0.52 -11.78 -4.49
N ILE A 111 0.97 -11.54 -3.26
CA ILE A 111 1.99 -12.39 -2.61
C ILE A 111 1.31 -13.54 -1.85
N GLY A 112 0.16 -13.27 -1.24
CA GLY A 112 -0.63 -14.23 -0.47
C GLY A 112 -1.74 -14.91 -1.28
N ASN A 113 -2.55 -15.69 -0.58
CA ASN A 113 -3.75 -16.29 -1.15
C ASN A 113 -4.86 -15.24 -1.26
N VAL A 114 -5.58 -15.27 -2.38
CA VAL A 114 -6.77 -14.44 -2.58
C VAL A 114 -7.98 -15.03 -1.86
N ASN A 115 -8.66 -14.16 -1.12
CA ASN A 115 -9.90 -14.42 -0.43
C ASN A 115 -10.95 -13.41 -0.90
N THR A 116 -12.22 -13.80 -0.92
CA THR A 116 -13.33 -12.91 -1.26
C THR A 116 -14.41 -12.99 -0.21
N ILE A 117 -14.79 -11.85 0.38
CA ILE A 117 -15.86 -11.74 1.38
C ILE A 117 -16.68 -10.49 1.07
N ASN A 118 -18.01 -10.61 0.96
CA ASN A 118 -18.93 -9.49 0.75
C ASN A 118 -18.56 -8.56 -0.42
N GLY A 119 -18.12 -9.13 -1.56
CA GLY A 119 -17.73 -8.36 -2.75
C GLY A 119 -16.37 -7.67 -2.66
N ILE A 120 -15.64 -7.85 -1.57
CA ILE A 120 -14.26 -7.40 -1.40
C ILE A 120 -13.34 -8.58 -1.66
N THR A 121 -12.39 -8.43 -2.57
CA THR A 121 -11.34 -9.43 -2.81
C THR A 121 -10.04 -8.92 -2.21
N TYR A 122 -9.37 -9.73 -1.41
CA TYR A 122 -8.12 -9.33 -0.78
C TYR A 122 -7.12 -10.49 -0.68
N SER A 123 -5.85 -10.13 -0.62
CA SER A 123 -4.71 -11.00 -0.33
C SER A 123 -3.97 -10.43 0.87
N VAL A 124 -3.60 -11.31 1.80
CA VAL A 124 -2.78 -10.95 2.97
C VAL A 124 -1.53 -11.81 2.95
N TYR A 125 -0.39 -11.16 3.15
CA TYR A 125 0.88 -11.79 3.44
C TYR A 125 1.42 -11.23 4.76
N SER A 126 1.81 -12.10 5.68
CA SER A 126 2.44 -11.70 6.94
C SER A 126 3.62 -12.60 7.24
N TYR A 127 4.77 -12.00 7.56
CA TYR A 127 5.98 -12.70 7.96
C TYR A 127 6.80 -11.82 8.91
N GLY A 128 7.12 -12.33 10.10
CA GLY A 128 7.80 -11.55 11.13
C GLY A 128 7.02 -10.28 11.48
N TYR A 129 7.69 -9.13 11.42
CA TYR A 129 7.09 -7.81 11.67
C TYR A 129 6.51 -7.14 10.40
N ILE A 130 6.43 -7.88 9.29
CA ILE A 130 5.94 -7.38 8.02
C ILE A 130 4.53 -7.90 7.78
N THR A 131 3.62 -7.01 7.37
CA THR A 131 2.30 -7.38 6.88
C THR A 131 1.97 -6.57 5.63
N MET A 132 1.59 -7.26 4.56
CA MET A 132 1.09 -6.67 3.34
C MET A 132 -0.36 -7.10 3.12
N ILE A 133 -1.22 -6.12 2.86
CA ILE A 133 -2.62 -6.31 2.48
C ILE A 133 -2.81 -5.70 1.11
N GLN A 134 -3.36 -6.47 0.18
CA GLN A 134 -3.74 -6.02 -1.16
C GLN A 134 -5.22 -6.30 -1.33
N ILE A 135 -6.02 -5.29 -1.65
CA ILE A 135 -7.47 -5.36 -1.61
C ILE A 135 -8.06 -4.67 -2.84
N VAL A 136 -9.15 -5.23 -3.35
CA VAL A 136 -9.93 -4.70 -4.46
C VAL A 136 -11.39 -4.57 -4.02
N LYS A 137 -11.96 -3.39 -4.26
CA LYS A 137 -13.38 -3.09 -4.07
C LYS A 137 -13.81 -2.18 -5.22
N ASN A 138 -14.88 -2.53 -5.94
CA ASN A 138 -15.24 -1.86 -7.21
C ASN A 138 -14.03 -1.81 -8.15
N ASN A 139 -13.73 -0.65 -8.73
CA ASN A 139 -12.56 -0.42 -9.58
C ASN A 139 -11.32 0.08 -8.83
N TYR A 140 -11.35 0.06 -7.49
CA TYR A 140 -10.25 0.53 -6.65
C TYR A 140 -9.36 -0.63 -6.21
N TYR A 141 -8.05 -0.41 -6.25
CA TYR A 141 -7.04 -1.27 -5.66
C TYR A 141 -6.34 -0.49 -4.54
N LEU A 142 -6.19 -1.11 -3.37
CA LEU A 142 -5.42 -0.57 -2.27
C LEU A 142 -4.40 -1.60 -1.80
N GLN A 143 -3.17 -1.17 -1.59
CA GLN A 143 -2.12 -1.94 -0.96
C GLN A 143 -1.62 -1.21 0.29
N LEU A 144 -1.65 -1.90 1.42
CA LEU A 144 -1.05 -1.48 2.68
C LEU A 144 0.14 -2.38 2.98
N GLY A 145 1.33 -1.80 3.07
CA GLY A 145 2.54 -2.46 3.56
C GLY A 145 2.92 -1.90 4.92
N TYR A 146 2.83 -2.72 5.97
CA TYR A 146 3.30 -2.39 7.31
C TYR A 146 4.61 -3.13 7.61
N ILE A 147 5.56 -2.41 8.20
CA ILE A 147 6.85 -2.94 8.64
C ILE A 147 7.10 -2.41 10.05
N GLY A 148 6.94 -3.29 11.04
CA GLY A 148 7.21 -2.96 12.43
C GLY A 148 8.70 -3.05 12.76
N ASN A 149 9.19 -2.12 13.57
CA ASN A 149 10.54 -2.17 14.15
C ASN A 149 10.60 -3.18 15.30
N SER A 150 9.53 -3.29 16.10
CA SER A 150 9.45 -4.24 17.22
C SER A 150 8.06 -4.78 17.53
N THR A 151 7.03 -4.24 16.88
CA THR A 151 5.62 -4.58 17.12
C THR A 151 4.96 -5.12 15.86
N ILE A 152 3.89 -5.90 16.04
CA ILE A 152 3.05 -6.39 14.96
C ILE A 152 1.69 -5.71 15.11
N ILE A 153 1.23 -5.04 14.06
CA ILE A 153 -0.15 -4.57 14.00
C ILE A 153 -1.05 -5.74 13.59
N PRO A 154 -2.11 -6.05 14.36
CA PRO A 154 -3.05 -7.09 13.97
C PRO A 154 -3.62 -6.86 12.57
N THR A 155 -3.63 -7.89 11.73
CA THR A 155 -4.16 -7.83 10.36
C THR A 155 -5.59 -7.27 10.32
N SER A 156 -6.42 -7.56 11.33
CA SER A 156 -7.79 -7.03 11.44
C SER A 156 -7.83 -5.49 11.51
N LYS A 157 -6.87 -4.84 12.20
CA LYS A 157 -6.78 -3.38 12.25
C LYS A 157 -6.41 -2.79 10.90
N LEU A 158 -5.45 -3.41 10.21
CA LEU A 158 -5.05 -3.01 8.85
C LEU A 158 -6.18 -3.23 7.83
N LEU A 159 -6.95 -4.32 7.94
CA LEU A 159 -8.14 -4.55 7.11
C LEU A 159 -9.24 -3.51 7.38
N ASN A 160 -9.44 -3.10 8.63
CA ASN A 160 -10.40 -2.05 8.97
C ASN A 160 -9.98 -0.70 8.38
N LEU A 161 -8.69 -0.34 8.47
CA LEU A 161 -8.14 0.84 7.81
C LEU A 161 -8.34 0.76 6.28
N ALA A 162 -8.00 -0.37 5.67
CA ALA A 162 -8.15 -0.58 4.24
C ALA A 162 -9.60 -0.41 3.76
N ASN A 163 -10.55 -0.97 4.51
CA ASN A 163 -11.97 -0.84 4.18
C ASN A 163 -12.48 0.60 4.39
N TYR A 164 -11.98 1.34 5.37
CA TYR A 164 -12.31 2.75 5.55
C TYR A 164 -11.86 3.57 4.33
N ILE A 165 -10.58 3.44 3.93
CA ILE A 165 -10.00 4.15 2.78
C ILE A 165 -10.83 3.84 1.52
N LEU A 166 -11.09 2.57 1.22
CA LEU A 166 -11.87 2.15 0.05
C LEU A 166 -13.37 2.53 0.07
N THR A 167 -13.88 3.11 1.15
CA THR A 167 -15.30 3.46 1.29
C THR A 167 -15.54 4.95 1.35
N TYR A 168 -14.61 5.69 1.97
CA TYR A 168 -14.83 7.10 2.32
C TYR A 168 -13.82 8.06 1.69
N GLU A 169 -12.77 7.55 1.06
CA GLU A 169 -11.69 8.34 0.43
C GLU A 169 -11.56 8.03 -1.07
#